data_AF-A0A6G0VYM5-F1
#
_entry.id   AF-A0A6G0VYM5-F1
#
_cell.length_a   1.000
_cell.length_b   1.000
_cell.length_c   1.000
_cell.angle_alpha   90.00
_cell.angle_beta   90.00
_cell.angle_gamma   90.00
#
_symmetry.space_group_name_H-M   'P 1'
#
loop_
_entity.id
_entity.type
_entity.pdbx_description
1 polymer ?
#
loop_
_entity_poly.entity_id
_entity_poly.type
_entity_poly.pdbx_seq_one_letter_code
_entity_poly.pdbx_strand_id
1 'polypeptide(L)' 'MLNRERYIRNDIYNADETGIKWKELPRKLLASRREPSKLESYKVSTDKITAMVCSNARGDHAFTILVIGKAIKH' A
#
# COMPACT_ATOMS: atom_id res chain seq x y z
N MET A 1 -19.91 -17.57 -10.67
CA MET A 1 -18.68 -18.23 -11.19
C MET A 1 -18.59 -17.90 -12.67
N LEU A 2 -17.52 -17.25 -13.12
CA LEU A 2 -17.35 -16.97 -14.55
C LEU A 2 -17.23 -18.29 -15.32
N ASN A 3 -18.00 -18.39 -16.40
CA ASN A 3 -18.00 -19.54 -17.31
C ASN A 3 -16.60 -19.65 -17.92
N ARG A 4 -15.88 -20.75 -17.64
CA ARG A 4 -14.46 -20.98 -18.01
C ARG A 4 -14.29 -21.32 -19.50
N GLU A 5 -14.93 -20.58 -20.39
CA GLU A 5 -14.58 -20.67 -21.80
C GLU A 5 -13.29 -19.86 -22.04
N ARG A 6 -12.17 -20.61 -22.06
CA ARG A 6 -10.85 -20.32 -22.66
C ARG A 6 -10.02 -19.09 -22.21
N TYR A 7 -10.14 -18.59 -20.99
CA TYR A 7 -9.11 -17.71 -20.45
C TYR A 7 -7.95 -18.50 -19.83
N ILE A 8 -6.72 -18.25 -20.28
CA ILE A 8 -5.52 -18.80 -19.64
C ILE A 8 -5.14 -17.94 -18.43
N ARG A 9 -4.29 -18.46 -17.53
CA ARG A 9 -3.89 -17.72 -16.30
C ARG A 9 -3.31 -16.33 -16.58
N ASN A 10 -2.73 -16.12 -17.76
CA ASN A 10 -2.15 -14.85 -18.14
C ASN A 10 -3.19 -13.79 -18.52
N ASP A 11 -4.43 -14.18 -18.80
CA ASP A 11 -5.54 -13.29 -19.18
C ASP A 11 -6.34 -12.81 -17.97
N ILE A 12 -6.13 -13.43 -16.81
CA ILE A 12 -6.85 -13.11 -15.58
C ILE A 12 -6.00 -12.12 -14.79
N TYR A 13 -6.55 -10.94 -14.51
CA TYR A 13 -5.91 -9.91 -13.70
C TYR A 13 -6.66 -9.70 -12.40
N ASN A 14 -5.91 -9.42 -11.34
CA ASN A 14 -6.45 -8.86 -10.11
C ASN A 14 -5.93 -7.43 -9.96
N ALA A 15 -6.79 -6.55 -9.47
CA ALA A 15 -6.43 -5.20 -9.11
C ALA A 15 -7.00 -4.87 -7.74
N ASP A 16 -6.22 -4.17 -6.91
CA ASP A 16 -6.66 -3.77 -5.58
C ASP A 16 -6.05 -2.43 -5.17
N GLU A 17 -6.75 -1.74 -4.26
CA GLU A 17 -6.29 -0.50 -3.64
C GLU A 17 -5.55 -0.81 -2.34
N THR A 18 -4.34 -0.27 -2.22
CA THR A 18 -3.55 -0.40 -1.00
C THR A 18 -3.10 0.95 -0.45
N GLY A 19 -3.03 1.00 0.88
CA GLY A 19 -2.55 2.16 1.62
C GLY A 19 -1.07 2.03 1.96
N ILE A 20 -0.23 2.85 1.35
CA ILE A 20 1.19 2.93 1.66
C ILE A 20 1.39 4.00 2.74
N LYS A 21 1.95 3.60 3.87
CA LYS A 21 2.34 4.52 4.93
C LYS A 21 3.73 5.09 4.63
N TRP A 22 3.80 6.40 4.46
CA TRP A 22 5.00 7.16 4.18
C TRP A 22 5.42 7.96 5.42
N LYS A 23 6.72 8.04 5.69
CA LYS A 23 7.30 8.73 6.86
C LYS A 23 6.83 8.20 8.24
N GLU A 24 6.33 6.96 8.33
CA GLU A 24 6.06 6.35 9.64
C GLU A 24 7.40 6.07 10.35
N LEU A 25 7.59 6.56 11.57
CA LEU A 25 8.73 6.13 12.38
C LEU A 25 8.53 4.64 12.77
N PRO A 26 9.58 3.81 12.72
CA PRO A 26 9.51 2.48 13.29
C PRO A 26 9.08 2.56 14.75
N ARG A 27 7.97 1.90 15.11
CA ARG A 27 7.41 1.91 16.47
C ARG A 27 8.39 1.41 17.54
N LYS A 28 9.48 0.76 17.13
CA LYS A 28 10.58 0.29 17.97
C LYS A 28 11.88 1.01 17.62
N LEU A 29 11.92 2.33 17.76
CA LEU A 29 13.21 3.03 17.82
C LEU A 29 13.91 2.63 19.12
N LEU A 30 15.14 2.12 19.01
CA LEU A 30 16.07 1.80 20.10
C LEU A 30 16.43 3.00 21.01
N ALA A 31 15.74 4.13 20.87
CA ALA A 31 15.85 5.30 21.73
C ALA A 31 15.24 5.08 23.13
N SER A 32 14.52 3.97 23.35
CA SER A 32 13.84 3.70 24.64
C SER A 32 14.79 3.43 25.82
N ARG A 33 16.11 3.36 25.61
CA ARG A 33 17.04 3.16 26.74
C ARG A 33 17.35 4.45 27.51
N ARG A 34 17.14 5.63 26.92
CA ARG A 34 17.50 6.91 27.57
C ARG A 34 16.31 7.78 27.97
N GLU A 35 15.18 7.72 27.28
CA GLU A 35 14.01 8.56 27.59
C GLU A 35 12.69 7.80 27.36
N PRO A 36 12.35 6.80 28.20
CA PRO A 36 11.12 6.01 28.06
C PRO A 36 9.83 6.86 28.13
N SER A 37 9.85 7.97 28.89
CA SER A 37 8.71 8.87 29.06
C SER A 37 8.34 9.69 27.82
N LYS A 38 9.22 9.80 26.82
CA LYS A 38 8.93 10.50 25.55
C LYS A 38 8.32 9.59 24.47
N LEU A 39 8.34 8.27 24.66
CA LEU A 39 7.90 7.31 23.65
C LEU A 39 6.39 7.03 23.72
N GLU A 40 5.77 7.21 24.89
CA GLU A 40 4.35 6.89 25.17
C GLU A 40 3.36 7.72 24.31
N SER A 41 3.79 8.87 23.77
CA SER A 41 2.90 9.85 23.14
C SER A 41 3.28 10.29 21.72
N TYR A 42 4.31 9.70 21.09
CA TYR A 42 4.69 10.08 19.72
C TYR A 42 3.78 9.41 18.68
N LYS A 43 2.50 9.83 18.64
CA LYS A 43 1.60 9.60 17.50
C LYS A 43 2.08 10.46 16.33
N VAL A 44 3.04 9.95 15.57
CA VAL A 44 3.41 10.58 14.29
C VAL A 44 2.21 10.52 13.37
N SER A 45 1.75 11.69 12.93
CA SER A 45 0.89 11.79 11.77
C SER A 45 1.60 11.14 10.60
N THR A 46 1.18 9.93 10.24
CA THR A 46 1.75 9.21 9.11
C THR A 46 1.06 9.70 7.85
N ASP A 47 1.84 10.17 6.87
CA ASP A 47 1.31 10.46 5.55
C ASP A 47 0.91 9.13 4.90
N LYS A 48 -0.34 9.01 4.47
CA LYS A 48 -0.82 7.82 3.73
C LYS A 48 -0.95 8.18 2.27
N ILE A 49 -0.28 7.42 1.42
CA ILE A 49 -0.45 7.44 -0.02
C ILE A 49 -1.35 6.25 -0.38
N THR A 50 -2.38 6.50 -1.19
CA THR A 50 -3.18 5.42 -1.75
C THR A 50 -2.60 5.03 -3.10
N ALA A 51 -2.39 3.73 -3.31
CA ALA A 51 -1.86 3.18 -4.55
C ALA A 51 -2.78 2.08 -5.07
N MET A 52 -2.96 2.02 -6.39
CA MET A 52 -3.62 0.90 -7.05
C MET A 52 -2.56 0.00 -7.66
N VAL A 53 -2.63 -1.29 -7.34
CA VAL A 53 -1.76 -2.33 -7.89
C VAL A 53 -2.59 -3.27 -8.75
N CYS A 54 -2.02 -3.74 -9.85
CA CYS A 54 -2.68 -4.69 -10.74
C CYS A 54 -1.65 -5.63 -11.36
N SER A 55 -1.93 -6.93 -11.33
CA SER A 55 -1.09 -7.95 -11.97
C SER A 55 -1.93 -9.09 -12.51
N ASN A 56 -1.37 -9.82 -13.48
CA ASN A 56 -1.99 -11.07 -13.91
C ASN A 56 -1.89 -12.14 -12.80
N ALA A 57 -2.68 -13.21 -12.94
CA ALA A 57 -2.73 -14.30 -11.97
C ALA A 57 -1.41 -15.09 -11.89
N ARG A 58 -0.51 -14.92 -12.87
CA ARG A 58 0.82 -15.54 -12.87
C ARG A 58 1.88 -14.68 -12.18
N GLY A 59 1.66 -13.37 -12.07
CA GLY A 59 2.59 -12.39 -11.48
C GLY A 59 3.78 -12.00 -12.37
N ASP A 60 3.83 -12.46 -13.63
CA ASP A 60 4.91 -12.10 -14.58
C ASP A 60 4.59 -10.84 -15.39
N HIS A 61 3.36 -10.35 -15.31
CA HIS A 61 2.96 -9.04 -15.83
C HIS A 61 2.23 -8.25 -14.75
N ALA A 62 2.82 -7.13 -14.36
CA ALA A 62 2.25 -6.16 -13.43
C ALA A 62 2.21 -4.79 -14.09
N PHE A 63 1.13 -4.06 -13.87
CA PHE A 63 1.01 -2.68 -14.30
C PHE A 63 1.88 -1.77 -13.42
N THR A 64 2.27 -0.62 -13.97
CA THR A 64 2.93 0.43 -13.19
C THR A 64 2.00 0.88 -12.06
N ILE A 65 2.54 1.04 -10.85
CA ILE A 65 1.77 1.45 -9.67
C ILE A 65 1.17 2.82 -9.91
N LEU A 66 -0.16 2.92 -9.77
CA LEU A 66 -0.87 4.19 -9.88
C LEU A 66 -1.03 4.82 -8.50
N VAL A 67 -0.51 6.03 -8.33
CA VAL A 67 -0.70 6.81 -7.09
C VAL A 67 -1.97 7.64 -7.20
N ILE A 68 -2.88 7.46 -6.23
CA ILE A 68 -4.17 8.15 -6.17
C ILE A 68 -4.04 9.32 -5.17
N GLY A 69 -4.08 10.54 -5.72
CA GLY A 69 -4.10 11.78 -4.94
C GLY A 69 -5.52 12.26 -4.62
N LYS A 70 -5.62 13.24 -3.72
CA LYS A 70 -6.88 13.97 -3.52
C LYS A 70 -7.11 14.93 -4.69
N ALA A 71 -8.31 14.91 -5.26
CA ALA A 71 -8.71 15.92 -6.24
C ALA A 71 -8.73 17.32 -5.58
N ILE A 72 -8.18 18.32 -6.26
CA ILE A 72 -8.33 19.72 -5.87
C ILE A 72 -9.66 20.19 -6.47
N LYS A 73 -10.58 20.68 -5.63
CA LYS A 73 -11.81 21.33 -6.11
C LYS A 73 -11.45 22.70 -6.69
N HIS A 74 -11.88 22.96 -7.92
CA HIS A 74 -11.91 24.30 -8.52
C HIS A 74 -13.14 25.07 -8.05
#